data_AF-A0A8H4V418-F1
#
_entry.id   AF-A0A8H4V418-F1
#
_cell.length_a   1.000
_cell.length_b   1.000
_cell.length_c   1.000
_cell.angle_alpha   90.00
_cell.angle_beta   90.00
_cell.angle_gamma   90.00
#
_symmetry.space_group_name_H-M   'P 1'
#
loop_
_entity.id
_entity.type
_entity.pdbx_description
1 polymer ?
#
loop_
_entity_poly.entity_id
_entity_poly.type
_entity_poly.pdbx_seq_one_letter_code
_entity_poly.pdbx_strand_id
1 'polypeptide(L)'
;MHILVVNDDGPPSKKLSPYLRPLVDALKDAGHRVSVAIPAASRSWIGKAHIIGASLTATYVHPDSFREDGTWVDESEKEQKTATPTTTTNGYMPPTPAASCEHLNVSTPSSDENESEKEEDYWVVISNGTPASCAQLGLYSLFPSRGNIDLVISGPNHGRNASTIYNLSSGTVGGALEAATCGKRGIALSFGSKDEQPPATIAAAARLSTRVIEYLCRNWDERVELYNLNVPMREDVETRPVRYTRALRNEWTKASLYAEVVEKVEKQQKGKSNRIRQFRWDTELSDIKRSLAESPHGTDARTVLDGFTR
;
A
#
# COMPACT_ATOMS: atom_id res chain seq x y z
N MET A 1 -19.29 9.26 4.09
CA MET A 1 -18.58 8.18 4.81
C MET A 1 -17.25 8.73 5.28
N HIS A 2 -16.73 8.15 6.36
CA HIS A 2 -15.35 8.32 6.76
C HIS A 2 -14.53 7.12 6.27
N ILE A 3 -13.59 7.40 5.37
CA ILE A 3 -12.79 6.40 4.67
C ILE A 3 -11.36 6.44 5.21
N LEU A 4 -10.86 5.29 5.64
CA LEU A 4 -9.42 5.10 5.90
C LEU A 4 -8.76 4.62 4.61
N VAL A 5 -7.74 5.35 4.14
CA VAL A 5 -6.90 4.95 3.02
C VAL A 5 -5.55 4.46 3.54
N VAL A 6 -5.17 3.26 3.13
CA VAL A 6 -3.85 2.65 3.34
C VAL A 6 -3.26 2.23 2.00
N ASN A 7 -1.98 1.86 1.94
CA ASN A 7 -1.40 1.26 0.73
C ASN A 7 -0.19 0.37 1.07
N ASP A 8 0.42 -0.24 0.06
CA ASP A 8 1.69 -0.95 0.15
C ASP A 8 2.84 -0.31 -0.65
N ASP A 9 2.57 0.75 -1.42
CA ASP A 9 3.62 1.49 -2.16
C ASP A 9 4.37 2.51 -1.29
N GLY A 10 3.77 2.94 -0.17
CA GLY A 10 4.32 3.95 0.73
C GLY A 10 3.89 5.39 0.38
N PRO A 11 4.66 6.42 0.79
CA PRO A 11 4.32 7.81 0.57
C PRO A 11 4.21 8.21 -0.92
N PRO A 12 3.44 9.26 -1.25
CA PRO A 12 3.34 9.79 -2.61
C PRO A 12 4.70 9.98 -3.26
N SER A 13 4.88 9.39 -4.43
CA SER A 13 6.13 9.54 -5.19
C SER A 13 5.86 9.26 -6.66
N LYS A 14 6.63 9.88 -7.55
CA LYS A 14 6.48 9.66 -9.00
C LYS A 14 6.72 8.20 -9.39
N LYS A 15 7.67 7.53 -8.70
CA LYS A 15 8.12 6.18 -9.06
C LYS A 15 7.32 5.06 -8.41
N LEU A 16 7.02 5.18 -7.12
CA LEU A 16 6.44 4.06 -6.35
C LEU A 16 4.96 4.27 -6.08
N SER A 17 4.53 5.47 -5.70
CA SER A 17 3.12 5.76 -5.35
C SER A 17 2.56 6.99 -6.09
N PRO A 18 2.45 6.95 -7.43
CA PRO A 18 1.98 8.10 -8.21
C PRO A 18 0.47 8.35 -8.08
N TYR A 19 -0.28 7.40 -7.53
CA TYR A 19 -1.75 7.39 -7.59
C TYR A 19 -2.45 7.66 -6.25
N LEU A 20 -1.72 7.65 -5.12
CA LEU A 20 -2.31 7.82 -3.79
C LEU A 20 -2.95 9.21 -3.62
N ARG A 21 -2.20 10.28 -3.88
CA ARG A 21 -2.72 11.66 -3.79
C ARG A 21 -3.92 11.90 -4.71
N PRO A 22 -3.87 11.55 -6.02
CA PRO A 22 -5.03 11.68 -6.90
C PRO A 22 -6.29 10.92 -6.42
N LEU A 23 -6.14 9.73 -5.82
CA LEU A 23 -7.28 9.02 -5.24
C LEU A 23 -7.85 9.78 -4.03
N VAL A 24 -7.00 10.17 -3.09
CA VAL A 24 -7.43 10.87 -1.87
C VAL A 24 -8.16 12.17 -2.23
N ASP A 25 -7.63 12.93 -3.19
CA ASP A 25 -8.26 14.16 -3.68
C ASP A 25 -9.64 13.85 -4.30
N ALA A 26 -9.75 12.83 -5.16
CA ALA A 26 -11.02 12.44 -5.77
C ALA A 26 -12.07 11.94 -4.76
N LEU A 27 -11.66 11.32 -3.65
CA LEU A 27 -12.57 10.92 -2.57
C LEU A 27 -13.04 12.12 -1.75
N LYS A 28 -12.14 13.07 -1.47
CA LYS A 28 -12.47 14.33 -0.78
C LYS A 28 -13.41 15.20 -1.63
N ASP A 29 -13.14 15.32 -2.93
CA ASP A 29 -13.98 16.06 -3.89
C ASP A 29 -15.40 15.47 -3.99
N ALA A 30 -15.55 14.16 -3.76
CA ALA A 30 -16.86 13.49 -3.66
C ALA A 30 -17.55 13.68 -2.30
N GLY A 31 -16.99 14.49 -1.40
CA GLY A 31 -17.57 14.82 -0.09
C GLY A 31 -17.35 13.76 0.99
N HIS A 32 -16.36 12.89 0.83
CA HIS A 32 -15.99 11.93 1.88
C HIS A 32 -14.95 12.53 2.83
N ARG A 33 -15.05 12.17 4.12
CA ARG A 33 -13.96 12.40 5.07
C ARG A 33 -12.90 11.33 4.84
N VAL A 34 -11.65 11.72 4.69
CA VAL A 34 -10.55 10.78 4.39
C VAL A 34 -9.45 10.89 5.43
N SER A 35 -9.14 9.77 6.08
CA SER A 35 -7.95 9.58 6.90
C SER A 35 -6.94 8.73 6.13
N VAL A 36 -5.64 9.03 6.23
CA VAL A 36 -4.59 8.29 5.51
C VAL A 36 -3.57 7.74 6.51
N ALA A 37 -3.31 6.43 6.47
CA ALA A 37 -2.28 5.77 7.25
C ALA A 37 -1.50 4.79 6.35
N ILE A 38 -0.22 5.07 6.10
CA ILE A 38 0.58 4.36 5.08
C ILE A 38 1.95 3.96 5.64
N PRO A 39 2.58 2.89 5.13
CA PRO A 39 3.92 2.52 5.56
C PRO A 39 4.95 3.57 5.09
N ALA A 40 6.04 3.74 5.83
CA ALA A 40 7.13 4.66 5.48
C ALA A 40 7.94 4.24 4.24
N ALA A 41 7.77 3.02 3.76
CA ALA A 41 8.45 2.48 2.60
C ALA A 41 7.57 1.44 1.89
N SER A 42 7.88 1.16 0.63
CA SER A 42 7.19 0.12 -0.14
C SER A 42 7.31 -1.26 0.53
N ARG A 43 6.18 -1.97 0.59
CA ARG A 43 5.99 -3.31 1.15
C ARG A 43 5.33 -4.25 0.13
N SER A 44 5.74 -4.17 -1.15
CA SER A 44 5.22 -5.09 -2.17
C SER A 44 5.55 -6.55 -1.84
N TRP A 45 4.71 -7.48 -2.31
CA TRP A 45 4.87 -8.94 -2.13
C TRP A 45 4.81 -9.44 -0.67
N ILE A 46 4.21 -8.67 0.25
CA ILE A 46 4.12 -9.00 1.67
C ILE A 46 2.84 -9.76 2.07
N GLY A 47 1.83 -9.81 1.20
CA GLY A 47 0.50 -10.35 1.54
C GLY A 47 -0.16 -9.64 2.73
N LYS A 48 -0.83 -10.40 3.61
CA LYS A 48 -1.42 -9.90 4.87
C LYS A 48 -0.53 -10.18 6.09
N ALA A 49 0.64 -9.55 6.16
CA ALA A 49 1.58 -9.77 7.26
C ALA A 49 1.43 -8.76 8.41
N HIS A 50 1.59 -9.25 9.65
CA HIS A 50 1.97 -8.47 10.82
C HIS A 50 3.35 -8.94 11.28
N ILE A 51 4.24 -8.01 11.64
CA ILE A 51 5.60 -8.34 12.11
C ILE A 51 5.57 -8.41 13.63
N ILE A 52 5.42 -9.61 14.18
CA ILE A 52 5.35 -9.83 15.63
C ILE A 52 6.64 -9.35 16.29
N GLY A 53 6.50 -8.54 17.35
CA GLY A 53 7.63 -7.98 18.11
C GLY A 53 8.29 -6.75 17.48
N ALA A 54 7.89 -6.33 16.28
CA ALA A 54 8.36 -5.07 15.72
C ALA A 54 7.70 -3.88 16.40
N SER A 55 8.50 -2.87 16.75
CA SER A 55 8.00 -1.56 17.16
C SER A 55 7.64 -0.73 15.92
N LEU A 56 6.48 -0.08 15.97
CA LEU A 56 5.97 0.80 14.91
C LEU A 56 5.98 2.24 15.41
N THR A 57 6.39 3.17 14.54
CA THR A 57 6.39 4.61 14.84
C THR A 57 5.49 5.32 13.85
N ALA A 58 4.49 6.05 14.34
CA ALA A 58 3.59 6.87 13.53
C ALA A 58 4.10 8.32 13.49
N THR A 59 4.32 8.85 12.29
CA THR A 59 4.70 10.24 12.04
C THR A 59 3.56 10.95 11.30
N TYR A 60 3.10 12.08 11.83
CA TYR A 60 2.05 12.89 11.19
C TYR A 60 2.72 13.87 10.23
N VAL A 61 2.41 13.74 8.93
CA VAL A 61 3.04 14.49 7.84
C VAL A 61 1.98 15.24 7.06
N HIS A 62 2.18 16.55 6.90
CA HIS A 62 1.27 17.35 6.10
C HIS A 62 1.34 16.90 4.62
N PRO A 63 0.23 16.76 3.87
CA PRO A 63 0.21 16.19 2.52
C PRO A 63 1.07 16.96 1.52
N ASP A 64 1.26 18.25 1.75
CA ASP A 64 2.09 19.10 0.89
C ASP A 64 3.58 19.09 1.27
N SER A 65 3.95 18.38 2.34
CA SER A 65 5.35 18.18 2.73
C SER A 65 6.02 17.02 1.97
N PHE A 66 5.25 16.18 1.27
CA PHE A 66 5.79 15.08 0.46
C PHE A 66 6.49 15.59 -0.80
N ARG A 67 7.64 15.01 -1.10
CA ARG A 67 8.48 15.28 -2.28
C ARG A 67 8.23 14.20 -3.34
N GLU A 68 8.60 14.49 -4.58
CA GLU A 68 8.39 13.55 -5.71
C GLU A 68 9.09 12.19 -5.57
N ASP A 69 10.11 12.10 -4.71
CA ASP A 69 10.86 10.87 -4.42
C ASP A 69 10.27 10.04 -3.26
N GLY A 70 9.18 10.50 -2.63
CA GLY A 70 8.54 9.82 -1.50
C GLY A 70 9.11 10.18 -0.13
N THR A 71 10.10 11.07 -0.07
CA THR A 71 10.55 11.67 1.19
C THR A 71 9.65 12.85 1.58
N TRP A 72 9.77 13.33 2.81
CA TRP A 72 9.05 14.52 3.27
C TRP A 72 9.98 15.41 4.12
N VAL A 73 9.62 16.69 4.21
CA VAL A 73 10.32 17.63 5.09
C VAL A 73 9.73 17.52 6.48
N ASP A 74 10.58 17.34 7.49
CA ASP A 74 10.19 17.47 8.88
C ASP A 74 10.16 18.96 9.24
N GLU A 75 8.97 19.51 9.47
CA GLU A 75 8.84 20.94 9.77
C GLU A 75 9.39 21.30 11.16
N SER A 76 9.59 20.32 12.05
CA SER A 76 10.27 20.54 13.33
C SER A 76 11.74 20.97 13.17
N GLU A 77 12.37 20.69 12.02
CA GLU A 77 13.72 21.18 11.70
C GLU A 77 13.75 22.66 11.26
N LYS A 78 12.60 23.28 10.93
CA LYS A 78 12.54 24.71 10.54
C LYS A 78 12.62 25.63 11.76
N GLU A 79 12.09 25.24 12.91
CA GLU A 79 12.09 26.07 14.13
C GLU A 79 13.44 26.11 14.87
N GLN A 80 14.38 25.21 14.53
CA GLN A 80 15.69 25.13 15.20
C GLN A 80 16.87 25.79 14.46
N LYS A 81 16.65 26.47 13.32
CA LYS A 81 17.74 27.05 12.53
C LYS A 81 18.10 28.49 12.90
N THR A 82 18.77 28.66 14.04
CA THR A 82 19.90 29.62 14.19
C THR A 82 21.27 28.93 14.13
N ALA A 83 21.34 27.65 13.76
CA ALA A 83 22.59 26.96 13.49
C ALA A 83 22.52 26.17 12.17
N THR A 84 23.65 26.14 11.48
CA THR A 84 24.00 25.59 10.16
C THR A 84 23.15 24.39 9.70
N PRO A 85 22.68 24.33 8.44
CA PRO A 85 21.77 23.29 7.98
C PRO A 85 22.50 21.95 7.81
N THR A 86 22.27 21.02 8.74
CA THR A 86 22.52 19.59 8.52
C THR A 86 21.22 19.02 7.95
N THR A 87 21.25 18.59 6.68
CA THR A 87 20.09 17.98 6.02
C THR A 87 20.04 16.51 6.42
N THR A 88 19.12 16.14 7.32
CA THR A 88 18.88 14.72 7.65
C THR A 88 17.87 14.15 6.66
N THR A 89 18.35 13.55 5.57
CA THR A 89 17.50 12.83 4.61
C THR A 89 17.05 11.49 5.20
N ASN A 90 15.81 11.42 5.69
CA ASN A 90 15.18 10.17 6.10
C ASN A 90 14.68 9.42 4.84
N GLY A 91 15.59 8.66 4.23
CA GLY A 91 15.30 7.84 3.05
C GLY A 91 15.95 6.46 3.14
N TYR A 92 15.12 5.42 2.99
CA TYR A 92 15.46 4.02 2.75
C TYR A 92 16.44 3.35 3.74
N MET A 93 15.89 2.60 4.71
CA MET A 93 16.63 1.52 5.38
C MET A 93 16.17 0.16 4.83
N PRO A 94 17.07 -0.70 4.31
CA PRO A 94 16.75 -2.11 4.10
C PRO A 94 16.40 -2.76 5.45
N PRO A 95 15.51 -3.78 5.48
CA PRO A 95 15.12 -4.42 6.72
C PRO A 95 16.36 -4.99 7.43
N THR A 96 16.71 -4.41 8.57
CA THR A 96 17.79 -4.90 9.45
C THR A 96 17.15 -5.73 10.56
N PRO A 97 17.75 -6.84 11.02
CA PRO A 97 17.23 -7.59 12.16
C PRO A 97 17.22 -6.71 13.41
N ALA A 98 16.17 -6.85 14.21
CA ALA A 98 15.92 -6.06 15.41
C ALA A 98 17.16 -5.98 16.32
N ALA A 99 17.66 -4.77 16.53
CA ALA A 99 18.48 -4.46 17.69
C ALA A 99 17.51 -4.12 18.84
N SER A 100 17.63 -4.86 19.93
CA SER A 100 17.04 -4.51 21.22
C SER A 100 17.59 -3.17 21.71
N CYS A 101 16.72 -2.27 22.21
CA CYS A 101 16.92 -1.64 23.53
C CYS A 101 15.80 -0.65 23.91
N GLU A 102 15.42 -0.78 25.18
CA GLU A 102 15.11 0.23 26.21
C GLU A 102 14.00 1.28 26.04
N HIS A 103 13.18 1.32 27.09
CA HIS A 103 12.03 2.19 27.31
C HIS A 103 12.40 3.67 27.33
N LEU A 104 11.97 4.41 26.30
CA LEU A 104 11.85 5.86 26.37
C LEU A 104 10.42 6.22 26.74
N ASN A 105 10.25 6.82 27.92
CA ASN A 105 8.99 7.40 28.37
C ASN A 105 8.61 8.57 27.45
N VAL A 106 7.48 8.44 26.76
CA VAL A 106 6.86 9.54 26.01
C VAL A 106 5.98 10.32 26.99
N SER A 107 6.40 11.54 27.30
CA SER A 107 5.56 12.53 27.98
C SER A 107 4.52 13.07 26.99
N THR A 108 3.25 13.02 27.37
CA THR A 108 2.14 13.68 26.67
C THR A 108 2.25 15.20 26.79
N PRO A 109 2.16 15.98 25.70
CA PRO A 109 2.02 17.43 25.79
C PRO A 109 0.61 17.81 26.28
N SER A 110 0.54 18.90 27.03
CA SER A 110 -0.69 19.52 27.53
C SER A 110 -1.54 20.12 26.41
N SER A 111 -2.86 20.02 26.57
CA SER A 111 -3.89 20.53 25.67
C SER A 111 -3.95 22.05 25.61
N ASP A 112 -3.49 22.65 24.52
CA ASP A 112 -3.84 24.02 24.14
C ASP A 112 -5.07 24.01 23.21
N GLU A 113 -6.12 24.73 23.60
CA GLU A 113 -7.47 24.69 23.02
C GLU A 113 -7.60 25.33 21.60
N ASN A 114 -6.49 25.55 20.89
CA ASN A 114 -6.45 26.11 19.53
C ASN A 114 -5.96 25.11 18.45
N GLU A 115 -5.66 23.86 18.80
CA GLU A 115 -5.09 22.86 17.87
C GLU A 115 -6.12 22.03 17.09
N SER A 116 -7.40 22.07 17.46
CA SER A 116 -8.42 21.16 16.91
C SER A 116 -8.69 21.31 15.40
N GLU A 117 -8.32 22.45 14.80
CA GLU A 117 -8.50 22.70 13.36
C GLU A 117 -7.34 22.19 12.49
N LYS A 118 -6.22 21.73 13.05
CA LYS A 118 -5.03 21.30 12.27
C LYS A 118 -4.83 19.79 12.15
N GLU A 119 -5.45 18.96 12.99
CA GLU A 119 -5.30 17.49 12.91
C GLU A 119 -5.89 16.88 11.62
N GLU A 120 -6.87 17.55 11.00
CA GLU A 120 -7.63 17.00 9.86
C GLU A 120 -6.80 16.81 8.57
N ASP A 121 -5.70 17.56 8.45
CA ASP A 121 -4.92 17.62 7.22
C ASP A 121 -3.78 16.60 7.18
N TYR A 122 -3.29 16.11 8.32
CA TYR A 122 -2.13 15.23 8.35
C TYR A 122 -2.42 13.82 7.83
N TRP A 123 -1.44 13.27 7.13
CA TRP A 123 -1.35 11.84 6.81
C TRP A 123 -0.40 11.17 7.79
N VAL A 124 -0.68 9.91 8.16
CA VAL A 124 0.17 9.18 9.10
C VAL A 124 1.09 8.23 8.34
N VAL A 125 2.39 8.43 8.48
CA VAL A 125 3.43 7.59 7.91
C VAL A 125 3.99 6.67 9.00
N ILE A 126 3.94 5.36 8.77
CA ILE A 126 4.24 4.35 9.79
C ILE A 126 5.56 3.63 9.46
N SER A 127 6.60 3.93 10.23
CA SER A 127 7.88 3.23 10.17
C SER A 127 7.73 1.78 10.65
N ASN A 128 8.39 0.85 9.95
CA ASN A 128 8.23 -0.60 10.13
C ASN A 128 6.82 -1.15 9.89
N GLY A 129 5.89 -0.31 9.42
CA GLY A 129 4.53 -0.72 9.12
C GLY A 129 4.43 -1.66 7.92
N THR A 130 3.49 -2.59 8.00
CA THR A 130 2.85 -3.29 6.87
C THR A 130 1.49 -2.65 6.57
N PRO A 131 0.90 -2.88 5.38
CA PRO A 131 -0.45 -2.40 5.08
C PRO A 131 -1.50 -2.84 6.10
N ALA A 132 -1.38 -4.08 6.60
CA ALA A 132 -2.25 -4.60 7.65
C ALA A 132 -2.10 -3.81 8.97
N SER A 133 -0.86 -3.58 9.43
CA SER A 133 -0.65 -2.76 10.64
C SER A 133 -1.13 -1.32 10.47
N CYS A 134 -1.00 -0.74 9.27
CA CYS A 134 -1.49 0.60 8.97
C CYS A 134 -3.02 0.66 9.04
N ALA A 135 -3.71 -0.35 8.49
CA ALA A 135 -5.16 -0.47 8.58
C ALA A 135 -5.60 -0.60 10.06
N GLN A 136 -4.94 -1.45 10.83
CA GLN A 136 -5.29 -1.70 12.23
C GLN A 136 -5.06 -0.45 13.10
N LEU A 137 -3.91 0.22 12.99
CA LEU A 137 -3.64 1.46 13.71
C LEU A 137 -4.59 2.59 13.28
N GLY A 138 -4.87 2.70 11.99
CA GLY A 138 -5.81 3.68 11.46
C GLY A 138 -7.24 3.47 11.96
N LEU A 139 -7.68 2.21 12.10
CA LEU A 139 -9.01 1.88 12.58
C LEU A 139 -9.20 2.18 14.07
N TYR A 140 -8.17 2.03 14.90
CA TYR A 140 -8.34 1.95 16.35
C TYR A 140 -7.53 2.96 17.17
N SER A 141 -6.51 3.62 16.61
CA SER A 141 -5.56 4.38 17.41
C SER A 141 -5.22 5.76 16.86
N LEU A 142 -5.17 5.93 15.53
CA LEU A 142 -4.61 7.14 14.93
C LEU A 142 -5.60 8.29 14.73
N PHE A 143 -6.91 8.01 14.71
CA PHE A 143 -7.93 9.02 14.40
C PHE A 143 -9.10 9.07 15.40
N PRO A 144 -8.85 9.05 16.73
CA PRO A 144 -9.92 8.98 17.73
C PRO A 144 -10.88 10.19 17.68
N SER A 145 -10.38 11.38 17.30
CA SER A 145 -11.16 12.61 17.16
C SER A 145 -11.99 12.70 15.87
N ARG A 146 -11.76 11.81 14.89
CA ARG A 146 -12.38 11.88 13.56
C ARG A 146 -13.63 11.00 13.40
N GLY A 147 -14.06 10.33 14.45
CA GLY A 147 -15.23 9.46 14.43
C GLY A 147 -14.95 8.09 13.81
N ASN A 148 -16.02 7.34 13.55
CA ASN A 148 -15.92 5.95 13.13
C ASN A 148 -15.54 5.81 11.66
N ILE A 149 -14.54 4.98 11.38
CA ILE A 149 -14.23 4.53 10.02
C ILE A 149 -15.34 3.59 9.51
N ASP A 150 -15.94 3.95 8.39
CA ASP A 150 -16.99 3.19 7.68
C ASP A 150 -16.40 2.18 6.68
N LEU A 151 -15.26 2.53 6.07
CA LEU A 151 -14.64 1.78 4.98
C LEU A 151 -13.11 1.91 5.06
N VAL A 152 -12.41 0.82 4.78
CA VAL A 152 -10.97 0.85 4.48
C VAL A 152 -10.75 0.64 2.99
N ILE A 153 -10.04 1.55 2.35
CA ILE A 153 -9.51 1.39 1.00
C ILE A 153 -8.01 1.13 1.13
N SER A 154 -7.53 0.05 0.54
CA SER A 154 -6.12 -0.23 0.42
C SER A 154 -5.70 -0.03 -1.04
N GLY A 155 -4.89 0.99 -1.32
CA GLY A 155 -4.46 1.37 -2.67
C GLY A 155 -4.59 2.89 -2.96
N PRO A 156 -4.49 3.31 -4.25
CA PRO A 156 -4.35 2.44 -5.40
C PRO A 156 -2.93 1.89 -5.50
N ASN A 157 -2.79 0.59 -5.75
CA ASN A 157 -1.52 -0.02 -6.09
C ASN A 157 -1.02 0.50 -7.45
N HIS A 158 0.28 0.79 -7.54
CA HIS A 158 0.96 1.05 -8.79
C HIS A 158 1.15 -0.27 -9.55
N GLY A 159 0.11 -0.75 -10.22
CA GLY A 159 0.09 -2.03 -10.95
C GLY A 159 -1.17 -2.85 -10.64
N ARG A 160 -1.40 -3.90 -11.43
CA ARG A 160 -2.56 -4.80 -11.24
C ARG A 160 -2.31 -5.85 -10.16
N ASN A 161 -3.37 -6.18 -9.42
CA ASN A 161 -3.48 -7.36 -8.57
C ASN A 161 -4.57 -8.26 -9.16
N ALA A 162 -4.20 -9.01 -10.21
CA ALA A 162 -5.10 -9.91 -10.91
C ALA A 162 -4.48 -11.30 -11.00
N SER A 163 -5.29 -12.33 -10.74
CA SER A 163 -4.94 -13.72 -10.46
C SER A 163 -4.59 -14.06 -9.01
N THR A 164 -4.66 -15.35 -8.66
CA THR A 164 -4.46 -15.85 -7.29
C THR A 164 -3.06 -15.56 -6.76
N ILE A 165 -2.00 -15.70 -7.57
CA ILE A 165 -0.62 -15.44 -7.11
C ILE A 165 -0.45 -13.98 -6.73
N TYR A 166 -0.89 -13.04 -7.58
CA TYR A 166 -0.78 -11.62 -7.27
C TYR A 166 -1.67 -11.23 -6.09
N ASN A 167 -2.91 -11.74 -6.03
CA ASN A 167 -3.82 -11.44 -4.93
C ASN A 167 -3.27 -11.91 -3.57
N LEU A 168 -2.69 -13.11 -3.49
CA LEU A 168 -2.19 -13.67 -2.23
C LEU A 168 -0.88 -13.03 -1.76
N SER A 169 -0.04 -12.56 -2.69
CA SER A 169 1.20 -11.84 -2.36
C SER A 169 0.98 -10.33 -2.20
N SER A 170 -0.17 -9.79 -2.56
CA SER A 170 -0.43 -8.35 -2.56
C SER A 170 -0.56 -7.77 -1.15
N GLY A 171 0.27 -6.76 -0.85
CA GLY A 171 0.11 -5.94 0.35
C GLY A 171 -1.16 -5.09 0.28
N THR A 172 -1.52 -4.62 -0.91
CA THR A 172 -2.78 -3.94 -1.19
C THR A 172 -3.98 -4.80 -0.76
N VAL A 173 -4.06 -6.04 -1.22
CA VAL A 173 -5.12 -6.98 -0.81
C VAL A 173 -5.01 -7.29 0.69
N GLY A 174 -3.79 -7.40 1.22
CA GLY A 174 -3.54 -7.56 2.65
C GLY A 174 -4.15 -6.46 3.53
N GLY A 175 -4.03 -5.19 3.15
CA GLY A 175 -4.67 -4.09 3.88
C GLY A 175 -6.20 -4.19 3.94
N ALA A 176 -6.83 -4.57 2.81
CA ALA A 176 -8.28 -4.78 2.75
C ALA A 176 -8.73 -6.03 3.52
N LEU A 177 -7.95 -7.11 3.47
CA LEU A 177 -8.18 -8.32 4.27
C LEU A 177 -8.09 -8.04 5.78
N GLU A 178 -7.18 -7.16 6.19
CA GLU A 178 -7.09 -6.78 7.60
C GLU A 178 -8.32 -6.03 8.05
N ALA A 179 -8.85 -5.11 7.24
CA ALA A 179 -10.12 -4.45 7.51
C ALA A 179 -11.26 -5.47 7.69
N ALA A 180 -11.35 -6.46 6.80
CA ALA A 180 -12.34 -7.53 6.90
C ALA A 180 -12.18 -8.34 8.19
N THR A 181 -10.94 -8.68 8.56
CA THR A 181 -10.62 -9.37 9.83
C THR A 181 -11.05 -8.55 11.05
N CYS A 182 -11.00 -7.24 10.94
CA CYS A 182 -11.46 -6.28 11.94
C CYS A 182 -12.99 -6.04 11.94
N GLY A 183 -13.76 -6.78 11.13
CA GLY A 183 -15.21 -6.60 10.99
C GLY A 183 -15.60 -5.33 10.24
N LYS A 184 -14.69 -4.76 9.46
CA LYS A 184 -14.89 -3.54 8.65
C LYS A 184 -14.91 -3.90 7.16
N ARG A 185 -15.66 -3.12 6.38
CA ARG A 185 -15.66 -3.27 4.92
C ARG A 185 -14.29 -2.88 4.36
N GLY A 186 -13.75 -3.71 3.48
CA GLY A 186 -12.45 -3.50 2.84
C GLY A 186 -12.53 -3.52 1.32
N ILE A 187 -11.90 -2.55 0.65
CA ILE A 187 -11.69 -2.57 -0.80
C ILE A 187 -10.20 -2.48 -1.10
N ALA A 188 -9.66 -3.48 -1.80
CA ALA A 188 -8.34 -3.38 -2.41
C ALA A 188 -8.49 -2.73 -3.78
N LEU A 189 -7.70 -1.70 -4.08
CA LEU A 189 -7.76 -0.93 -5.31
C LEU A 189 -6.42 -0.96 -6.03
N SER A 190 -6.43 -1.26 -7.32
CA SER A 190 -5.22 -1.41 -8.14
C SER A 190 -5.38 -0.70 -9.48
N PHE A 191 -4.41 0.16 -9.82
CA PHE A 191 -4.37 0.85 -11.12
C PHE A 191 -3.42 0.10 -12.05
N GLY A 192 -3.99 -0.45 -13.13
CA GLY A 192 -3.41 -1.54 -13.93
C GLY A 192 -2.28 -1.14 -14.89
N SER A 193 -1.34 -0.30 -14.47
CA SER A 193 -0.13 0.04 -15.24
C SER A 193 1.08 0.22 -14.33
N LYS A 194 2.27 -0.10 -14.84
CA LYS A 194 3.58 0.20 -14.22
C LYS A 194 4.31 1.35 -14.95
N ASP A 195 3.76 1.78 -16.09
CA ASP A 195 4.30 2.87 -16.89
C ASP A 195 3.73 4.20 -16.43
N GLU A 196 4.46 5.30 -16.63
CA GLU A 196 3.96 6.65 -16.37
C GLU A 196 2.67 6.91 -17.15
N GLN A 197 1.66 7.47 -16.48
CA GLN A 197 0.34 7.70 -17.05
C GLN A 197 0.06 9.19 -17.18
N PRO A 198 -0.67 9.62 -18.23
CA PRO A 198 -1.12 11.01 -18.33
C PRO A 198 -1.97 11.42 -17.11
N PRO A 199 -1.83 12.64 -16.57
CA PRO A 199 -2.63 13.11 -15.43
C PRO A 199 -4.14 12.97 -15.63
N ALA A 200 -4.62 13.22 -16.85
CA ALA A 200 -6.04 13.06 -17.20
C ALA A 200 -6.53 11.60 -17.04
N THR A 201 -5.70 10.63 -17.43
CA THR A 201 -5.99 9.19 -17.27
C THR A 201 -6.02 8.79 -15.79
N ILE A 202 -5.09 9.31 -14.98
CA ILE A 202 -5.05 9.07 -13.54
C ILE A 202 -6.31 9.63 -12.86
N ALA A 203 -6.68 10.87 -13.19
CA ALA A 203 -7.88 11.51 -12.66
C ALA A 203 -9.16 10.75 -13.08
N ALA A 204 -9.23 10.28 -14.33
CA ALA A 204 -10.34 9.46 -14.82
C ALA A 204 -10.47 8.13 -14.07
N ALA A 205 -9.35 7.44 -13.84
CA ALA A 205 -9.32 6.20 -13.04
C ALA A 205 -9.74 6.45 -11.58
N ALA A 206 -9.28 7.54 -10.96
CA ALA A 206 -9.68 7.93 -9.60
C ALA A 206 -11.19 8.23 -9.51
N ARG A 207 -11.75 9.02 -10.43
CA ARG A 207 -13.19 9.30 -10.48
C ARG A 207 -14.04 8.04 -10.68
N LEU A 208 -13.64 7.17 -11.61
CA LEU A 208 -14.33 5.88 -11.78
C LEU A 208 -14.27 5.05 -10.50
N SER A 209 -13.10 4.97 -9.87
CA SER A 209 -12.91 4.22 -8.63
C SER A 209 -13.85 4.73 -7.54
N THR A 210 -13.92 6.04 -7.33
CA THR A 210 -14.86 6.66 -6.37
C THR A 210 -16.30 6.26 -6.67
N ARG A 211 -16.78 6.36 -7.92
CA ARG A 211 -18.14 5.94 -8.28
C ARG A 211 -18.41 4.46 -8.01
N VAL A 212 -17.46 3.59 -8.32
CA VAL A 212 -17.59 2.14 -8.09
C VAL A 212 -17.59 1.83 -6.59
N ILE A 213 -16.69 2.45 -5.82
CA ILE A 213 -16.62 2.30 -4.36
C ILE A 213 -17.95 2.71 -3.72
N GLU A 214 -18.47 3.89 -4.07
CA GLU A 214 -19.76 4.33 -3.56
C GLU A 214 -20.90 3.37 -3.93
N TYR A 215 -20.92 2.87 -5.16
CA TYR A 215 -21.90 1.87 -5.58
C TYR A 215 -21.80 0.60 -4.74
N LEU A 216 -20.59 0.07 -4.54
CA LEU A 216 -20.36 -1.13 -3.73
C LEU A 216 -20.75 -0.91 -2.27
N CYS A 217 -20.45 0.26 -1.68
CA CYS A 217 -20.82 0.56 -0.31
C CYS A 217 -22.34 0.65 -0.10
N ARG A 218 -23.07 1.23 -1.06
CA ARG A 218 -24.55 1.28 -1.03
C ARG A 218 -25.20 -0.09 -1.26
N ASN A 219 -24.54 -0.97 -2.01
CA ASN A 219 -25.08 -2.27 -2.44
C ASN A 219 -24.21 -3.45 -1.97
N TRP A 220 -23.63 -3.34 -0.77
CA TRP A 220 -22.68 -4.33 -0.28
C TRP A 220 -23.36 -5.68 -0.09
N ASP A 221 -22.85 -6.73 -0.72
CA ASP A 221 -23.37 -8.09 -0.53
C ASP A 221 -22.89 -8.63 0.82
N GLU A 222 -23.80 -9.06 1.68
CA GLU A 222 -23.49 -9.54 3.03
C GLU A 222 -22.58 -10.78 3.04
N ARG A 223 -22.51 -11.52 1.92
CA ARG A 223 -21.61 -12.67 1.77
C ARG A 223 -20.19 -12.26 1.39
N VAL A 224 -19.96 -10.99 1.07
CA VAL A 224 -18.67 -10.48 0.63
C VAL A 224 -17.93 -9.79 1.77
N GLU A 225 -16.77 -10.33 2.11
CA GLU A 225 -15.89 -9.79 3.14
C GLU A 225 -15.08 -8.58 2.62
N LEU A 226 -14.67 -8.62 1.34
CA LEU A 226 -13.95 -7.54 0.67
C LEU A 226 -14.13 -7.59 -0.85
N TYR A 227 -13.91 -6.45 -1.51
CA TYR A 227 -13.79 -6.37 -2.97
C TYR A 227 -12.35 -6.07 -3.40
N ASN A 228 -11.89 -6.73 -4.47
CA ASN A 228 -10.59 -6.47 -5.10
C ASN A 228 -10.79 -5.85 -6.49
N LEU A 229 -10.72 -4.52 -6.54
CA LEU A 229 -11.03 -3.69 -7.69
C LEU A 229 -9.76 -3.40 -8.51
N ASN A 230 -9.77 -3.78 -9.78
CA ASN A 230 -8.68 -3.46 -10.72
C ASN A 230 -9.19 -2.55 -11.83
N VAL A 231 -8.56 -1.38 -11.97
CA VAL A 231 -8.92 -0.33 -12.92
C VAL A 231 -7.84 -0.23 -13.99
N PRO A 232 -8.14 -0.46 -15.28
CA PRO A 232 -7.17 -0.31 -16.36
C PRO A 232 -6.87 1.18 -16.61
N MET A 233 -5.60 1.52 -16.81
CA MET A 233 -5.19 2.90 -17.07
C MET A 233 -5.41 3.25 -18.55
N ARG A 234 -6.55 3.86 -18.85
CA ARG A 234 -6.98 4.19 -20.22
C ARG A 234 -7.77 5.51 -20.24
N GLU A 235 -7.73 6.20 -21.37
CA GLU A 235 -8.50 7.42 -21.59
C GLU A 235 -10.02 7.16 -21.55
N ASP A 236 -10.48 6.04 -22.12
CA ASP A 236 -11.90 5.69 -22.19
C ASP A 236 -12.44 5.01 -20.92
N VAL A 237 -11.63 4.88 -19.86
CA VAL A 237 -11.90 4.02 -18.68
C VAL A 237 -13.27 4.29 -18.04
N GLU A 238 -13.71 5.55 -17.98
CA GLU A 238 -14.96 5.95 -17.31
C GLU A 238 -16.23 5.51 -18.04
N THR A 239 -16.14 5.26 -19.35
CA THR A 239 -17.26 4.85 -20.20
C THR A 239 -17.34 3.34 -20.35
N ARG A 240 -16.29 2.62 -19.93
CA ARG A 240 -16.21 1.18 -20.06
C ARG A 240 -17.03 0.50 -18.96
N PRO A 241 -17.70 -0.61 -19.28
CA PRO A 241 -18.46 -1.34 -18.28
C PRO A 241 -17.57 -1.95 -17.18
N VAL A 242 -18.10 -1.99 -15.95
CA VAL A 242 -17.52 -2.69 -14.79
C VAL A 242 -18.04 -4.13 -14.74
N ARG A 243 -17.23 -5.10 -14.31
CA ARG A 243 -17.55 -6.54 -14.37
C ARG A 243 -17.18 -7.28 -13.09
N TYR A 244 -18.12 -8.04 -12.51
CA TYR A 244 -17.74 -9.08 -11.55
C TYR A 244 -17.02 -10.23 -12.25
N THR A 245 -15.98 -10.76 -11.60
CA THR A 245 -15.11 -11.78 -12.18
C THR A 245 -14.68 -12.80 -11.15
N ARG A 246 -14.24 -13.97 -11.62
CA ARG A 246 -13.51 -14.95 -10.80
C ARG A 246 -12.00 -14.71 -10.90
N ALA A 247 -11.26 -14.99 -9.83
CA ALA A 247 -9.81 -14.95 -9.89
C ALA A 247 -9.27 -16.04 -10.84
N LEU A 248 -8.33 -15.68 -11.71
CA LEU A 248 -7.54 -16.65 -12.47
C LEU A 248 -6.66 -17.44 -11.49
N ARG A 249 -6.80 -18.76 -11.50
CA ARG A 249 -5.91 -19.65 -10.77
C ARG A 249 -4.57 -19.72 -11.48
N ASN A 250 -3.49 -19.40 -10.77
CA ASN A 250 -2.12 -19.65 -11.21
C ASN A 250 -1.38 -20.63 -10.30
N GLU A 251 -0.37 -21.27 -10.86
CA GLU A 251 0.56 -22.17 -10.18
C GLU A 251 2.00 -21.84 -10.60
N TRP A 252 2.96 -22.15 -9.73
CA TRP A 252 4.37 -22.12 -10.07
C TRP A 252 4.72 -23.41 -10.82
N THR A 253 4.79 -23.34 -12.15
CA THR A 253 5.01 -24.52 -13.01
C THR A 253 6.47 -24.88 -13.21
N LYS A 254 7.39 -23.94 -12.99
CA LYS A 254 8.83 -24.14 -13.13
C LYS A 254 9.57 -23.54 -11.94
N ALA A 255 10.51 -24.33 -11.43
CA ALA A 255 11.59 -23.91 -10.54
C ALA A 255 11.16 -23.23 -9.22
N SER A 256 12.18 -22.80 -8.47
CA SER A 256 12.09 -22.02 -7.23
C SER A 256 12.02 -20.53 -7.56
N LEU A 257 11.39 -19.74 -6.69
CA LEU A 257 11.43 -18.26 -6.76
C LEU A 257 12.84 -17.69 -6.50
N TYR A 258 13.71 -18.54 -5.97
CA TYR A 258 15.07 -18.22 -5.57
C TYR A 258 16.10 -19.06 -6.32
N ALA A 259 17.18 -18.42 -6.74
CA ALA A 259 18.38 -19.07 -7.25
C ALA A 259 19.50 -19.04 -6.21
N GLU A 260 20.28 -20.12 -6.14
CA GLU A 260 21.47 -20.17 -5.28
C GLU A 260 22.53 -19.21 -5.81
N VAL A 261 23.09 -18.40 -4.91
CA VAL A 261 24.22 -17.52 -5.21
C VAL A 261 25.48 -18.36 -5.07
N VAL A 262 26.08 -18.73 -6.20
CA VAL A 262 27.35 -19.48 -6.23
C VAL A 262 28.51 -18.50 -6.04
N GLU A 263 28.88 -18.23 -4.79
CA GLU A 263 30.11 -17.52 -4.49
C GLU A 263 31.31 -18.49 -4.49
N LYS A 264 32.45 -18.06 -5.04
CA LYS A 264 33.73 -18.77 -4.90
C LYS A 264 34.21 -18.61 -3.46
N VAL A 265 34.07 -19.63 -2.63
CA VAL A 265 34.54 -19.57 -1.24
C VAL A 265 36.07 -19.73 -1.19
N GLU A 266 36.79 -18.64 -0.93
CA GLU A 266 38.15 -18.67 -0.36
C GLU A 266 38.08 -18.53 1.16
N LYS A 267 38.36 -19.63 1.87
CA LYS A 267 39.20 -19.77 3.08
C LYS A 267 38.71 -20.89 4.00
N GLN A 268 39.61 -21.83 4.25
CA GLN A 268 39.49 -22.83 5.30
C GLN A 268 39.84 -22.18 6.66
N GLN A 269 38.91 -22.20 7.61
CA GLN A 269 39.25 -22.09 9.04
C GLN A 269 39.12 -23.47 9.70
N LYS A 270 40.10 -23.84 10.51
CA LYS A 270 40.11 -25.09 11.29
C LYS A 270 39.07 -25.03 12.42
N GLY A 271 38.05 -25.87 12.31
CA GLY A 271 36.97 -26.07 13.28
C GLY A 271 35.81 -26.84 12.63
N LYS A 272 34.81 -27.29 13.41
CA LYS A 272 33.54 -27.78 12.83
C LYS A 272 32.87 -26.58 12.13
N SER A 273 32.97 -26.50 10.81
CA SER A 273 32.39 -25.40 10.04
C SER A 273 30.91 -25.66 9.74
N ASN A 274 30.07 -24.64 9.92
CA ASN A 274 28.69 -24.67 9.44
C ASN A 274 28.68 -24.55 7.91
N ARG A 275 27.82 -25.32 7.24
CA ARG A 275 27.58 -25.17 5.79
C ARG A 275 26.60 -24.03 5.57
N ILE A 276 27.02 -23.00 4.84
CA ILE A 276 26.19 -21.84 4.49
C ILE A 276 25.90 -21.90 2.97
N ARG A 277 24.64 -21.71 2.59
CA ARG A 277 24.20 -21.55 1.20
C ARG A 277 23.38 -20.27 1.11
N GLN A 278 23.67 -19.42 0.13
CA GLN A 278 22.98 -18.16 -0.06
C GLN A 278 22.06 -18.25 -1.26
N PHE A 279 20.91 -17.59 -1.18
CA PHE A 279 19.92 -17.57 -2.25
C PHE A 279 19.44 -16.14 -2.47
N ARG A 280 19.13 -15.80 -3.72
CA ARG A 280 18.56 -14.51 -4.11
C ARG A 280 17.24 -14.73 -4.83
N TRP A 281 16.34 -13.75 -4.75
CA TRP A 281 15.13 -13.75 -5.57
C TRP A 281 15.51 -13.68 -7.05
N ASP A 282 15.05 -14.65 -7.84
CA ASP A 282 15.40 -14.80 -9.26
C ASP A 282 14.26 -15.51 -10.01
N THR A 283 13.05 -14.95 -9.90
CA THR A 283 11.85 -15.61 -10.41
C THR A 283 11.67 -15.37 -11.91
N GLU A 284 11.54 -16.45 -12.68
CA GLU A 284 11.10 -16.38 -14.06
C GLU A 284 9.56 -16.29 -14.16
N LEU A 285 9.03 -15.07 -14.28
CA LEU A 285 7.58 -14.84 -14.38
C LEU A 285 7.00 -15.15 -15.77
N SER A 286 7.75 -15.79 -16.67
CA SER A 286 7.35 -16.05 -18.06
C SER A 286 6.10 -16.94 -18.13
N ASP A 287 6.04 -17.98 -17.31
CA ASP A 287 4.90 -18.89 -17.25
C ASP A 287 3.63 -18.19 -16.71
N ILE A 288 3.78 -17.29 -15.73
CA ILE A 288 2.66 -16.47 -15.24
C ILE A 288 2.17 -15.50 -16.32
N LYS A 289 3.09 -14.81 -17.01
CA LYS A 289 2.74 -13.89 -18.10
C LYS A 289 2.00 -14.62 -19.22
N ARG A 290 2.45 -15.83 -19.59
CA ARG A 290 1.76 -16.68 -20.57
C ARG A 290 0.35 -17.05 -20.09
N SER A 291 0.23 -17.53 -18.85
CA SER A 291 -1.07 -17.88 -18.27
C SER A 291 -2.04 -16.70 -18.19
N LEU A 292 -1.54 -15.48 -17.93
CA LEU A 292 -2.34 -14.26 -18.00
C LEU A 292 -2.81 -13.99 -19.43
N ALA A 293 -1.93 -14.09 -20.42
CA ALA A 293 -2.28 -13.85 -21.83
C ALA A 293 -3.32 -14.84 -22.37
N GLU A 294 -3.23 -16.10 -21.94
CA GLU A 294 -4.12 -17.20 -22.32
C GLU A 294 -5.36 -17.30 -21.40
N SER A 295 -5.57 -16.34 -20.51
CA SER A 295 -6.62 -16.42 -19.49
C SER A 295 -8.03 -16.46 -20.11
N PRO A 296 -8.94 -17.32 -19.61
CA PRO A 296 -10.28 -17.46 -20.17
C PRO A 296 -11.18 -16.27 -19.81
N HIS A 297 -12.19 -16.00 -20.64
CA HIS A 297 -13.20 -14.99 -20.36
C HIS A 297 -13.91 -15.23 -19.01
N GLY A 298 -14.33 -14.13 -18.38
CA GLY A 298 -14.90 -14.11 -17.03
C GLY A 298 -13.88 -14.17 -15.90
N THR A 299 -12.59 -14.35 -16.21
CA THR A 299 -11.52 -14.17 -15.22
C THR A 299 -11.14 -12.71 -15.08
N ASP A 300 -10.62 -12.38 -13.90
CA ASP A 300 -10.05 -11.07 -13.63
C ASP A 300 -8.92 -10.68 -14.59
N ALA A 301 -7.97 -11.59 -14.80
CA ALA A 301 -6.84 -11.40 -15.69
C ALA A 301 -7.30 -11.04 -17.11
N ARG A 302 -8.23 -11.81 -17.67
CA ARG A 302 -8.75 -11.57 -19.02
C ARG A 302 -9.50 -10.23 -19.09
N THR A 303 -10.32 -9.94 -18.09
CA THR A 303 -11.15 -8.73 -18.05
C THR A 303 -10.31 -7.45 -18.01
N VAL A 304 -9.22 -7.45 -17.21
CA VAL A 304 -8.27 -6.32 -17.18
C VAL A 304 -7.50 -6.21 -18.50
N LEU A 305 -7.10 -7.34 -19.11
CA LEU A 305 -6.43 -7.34 -20.42
C LEU A 305 -7.34 -6.82 -21.54
N ASP A 306 -8.65 -7.10 -21.47
CA ASP A 306 -9.67 -6.55 -22.36
C ASP A 306 -9.99 -5.06 -22.08
N GLY A 307 -9.28 -4.46 -21.12
CA GLY A 307 -9.38 -3.06 -20.77
C GLY A 307 -10.63 -2.73 -19.95
N PHE A 308 -11.25 -3.69 -19.27
CA PHE A 308 -12.41 -3.43 -18.41
C PHE A 308 -12.02 -3.38 -16.94
N THR A 309 -12.74 -2.56 -16.18
CA THR A 309 -12.67 -2.55 -14.72
C THR A 309 -13.37 -3.79 -14.17
N ARG A 310 -12.78 -4.42 -13.17
CA ARG A 310 -13.29 -5.64 -12.54
C ARG A 310 -13.22 -5.61 -11.02
#